data_AF-A0A0R3VZM0-F1
#
_entry.id   AF-A0A0R3VZM0-F1
#
_cell.length_a   1.000
_cell.length_b   1.000
_cell.length_c   1.000
_cell.angle_alpha   90.00
_cell.angle_beta   90.00
_cell.angle_gamma   90.00
#
_symmetry.space_group_name_H-M   'P 1'
#
loop_
_entity.id
_entity.type
_entity.pdbx_description
1 polymer ?
#
loop_
_entity_poly.entity_id
_entity_poly.type
_entity_poly.pdbx_seq_one_letter_code
_entity_poly.pdbx_strand_id
1 'polypeptide(L)'
;LEHWDCDIAECPLVLSVLVLAVATHHNLRCGISAVAGHYDALKTLATAKMEESGTFPSPKVEKELMRSALELMSVYEHYVSLCRLLTALQEGSRIPDLSSAAYNRFSPIYEMFPSLALLVYMAAHLKCEATPSVVAMRLWVVHAFLRTNTDANDGARLKDTLTVFSTLLKCVSTVKLTFAAPKVKVIDPPSYFLPKNERPLRRSHAHPRDNEVPLKPRDNSVAAVMQSGGERS
;
A
#
# COMPACT_ATOMS: atom_id res chain seq x y z
N LEU A 1 18.27 13.78 -0.96
CA LEU A 1 19.67 13.30 -1.02
C LEU A 1 20.01 12.34 0.13
N GLU A 2 19.22 12.25 1.21
CA GLU A 2 19.52 11.45 2.42
C GLU A 2 19.51 9.91 2.25
N HIS A 3 19.01 9.37 1.13
CA HIS A 3 18.90 7.92 0.91
C HIS A 3 19.71 7.39 -0.28
N TRP A 4 20.60 8.20 -0.86
CA TRP A 4 21.35 7.81 -2.08
C TRP A 4 22.35 6.67 -1.85
N ASP A 5 22.88 6.52 -0.64
CA ASP A 5 23.83 5.47 -0.25
C ASP A 5 23.41 4.72 1.03
N CYS A 6 22.09 4.61 1.28
CA CYS A 6 21.60 3.89 2.44
C CYS A 6 21.78 2.38 2.23
N ASP A 7 22.56 1.73 3.10
CA ASP A 7 22.54 0.28 3.21
C ASP A 7 21.18 -0.15 3.76
N ILE A 8 20.34 -0.68 2.88
CA ILE A 8 18.96 -1.05 3.20
C ILE A 8 18.93 -2.13 4.27
N ALA A 9 19.95 -3.01 4.31
CA ALA A 9 20.03 -4.07 5.30
C ALA A 9 20.35 -3.55 6.71
N GLU A 10 20.93 -2.36 6.81
CA GLU A 10 21.21 -1.69 8.09
C GLU A 10 20.28 -0.50 8.37
N CYS A 11 19.34 -0.22 7.47
CA CYS A 11 18.39 0.87 7.63
C CYS A 11 17.41 0.60 8.79
N PRO A 12 17.43 1.39 9.88
CA PRO A 12 16.61 1.13 11.07
C PRO A 12 15.11 1.05 10.78
N LEU A 13 14.60 1.92 9.91
CA LEU A 13 13.17 1.93 9.56
C LEU A 13 12.77 0.70 8.74
N VAL A 14 13.58 0.31 7.76
CA VAL A 14 13.32 -0.88 6.94
C VAL A 14 13.37 -2.13 7.80
N LEU A 15 14.38 -2.25 8.68
CA LEU A 15 14.49 -3.35 9.62
C LEU A 15 13.25 -3.44 10.52
N SER A 16 12.79 -2.33 11.10
CA SER A 16 11.57 -2.32 11.92
C SER A 16 10.34 -2.82 11.16
N VAL A 17 10.17 -2.39 9.91
CA VAL A 17 9.07 -2.85 9.04
C VAL A 17 9.19 -4.34 8.76
N LEU A 18 10.37 -4.82 8.38
CA LEU A 18 10.60 -6.24 8.11
C LEU A 18 10.34 -7.11 9.34
N VAL A 19 10.81 -6.68 10.52
CA VAL A 19 10.55 -7.41 11.77
C VAL A 19 9.06 -7.54 12.03
N LEU A 20 8.33 -6.42 12.01
CA LEU A 20 6.90 -6.44 12.30
C LEU A 20 6.10 -7.17 11.23
N ALA A 21 6.43 -7.04 9.95
CA ALA A 21 5.74 -7.74 8.87
C ALA A 21 5.91 -9.26 9.00
N VAL A 22 7.14 -9.74 9.20
CA VAL A 22 7.43 -11.18 9.34
C VAL A 22 6.80 -11.73 10.63
N ALA A 23 6.93 -11.04 11.75
CA ALA A 23 6.30 -11.47 13.00
C ALA A 23 4.77 -11.50 12.85
N THR A 24 4.16 -10.48 12.25
CA THR A 24 2.71 -10.40 12.06
C THR A 24 2.19 -11.53 11.18
N HIS A 25 2.87 -11.83 10.09
CA HIS A 25 2.51 -12.96 9.21
C HIS A 25 2.32 -14.27 9.99
N HIS A 26 3.20 -14.55 10.96
CA HIS A 26 3.09 -15.73 11.82
C HIS A 26 2.15 -15.54 13.02
N ASN A 27 2.04 -14.32 13.54
CA ASN A 27 1.24 -13.99 14.72
C ASN A 27 -0.27 -13.91 14.43
N LEU A 28 -0.69 -13.63 13.20
CA LEU A 28 -2.12 -13.49 12.84
C LEU A 28 -2.94 -14.74 13.16
N ARG A 29 -2.31 -15.91 13.21
CA ARG A 29 -2.93 -17.16 13.68
C ARG A 29 -3.45 -17.07 15.12
N CYS A 30 -2.90 -16.17 15.94
CA CYS A 30 -3.31 -15.92 17.32
C CYS A 30 -4.48 -14.92 17.42
N GLY A 31 -4.94 -14.36 16.29
CA GLY A 31 -6.03 -13.40 16.23
C GLY A 31 -5.57 -11.94 16.31
N ILE A 32 -6.22 -11.09 15.51
CA ILE A 32 -5.85 -9.67 15.32
C ILE A 32 -5.80 -8.90 16.64
N SER A 33 -6.78 -9.13 17.54
CA SER A 33 -6.83 -8.43 18.83
C SER A 33 -5.66 -8.77 19.75
N ALA A 34 -5.25 -10.06 19.80
CA ALA A 34 -4.10 -10.48 20.59
C ALA A 34 -2.80 -9.88 20.05
N VAL A 35 -2.65 -9.83 18.72
CA VAL A 35 -1.49 -9.19 18.06
C VAL A 35 -1.44 -7.70 18.37
N ALA A 36 -2.57 -6.99 18.27
CA ALA A 36 -2.64 -5.57 18.57
C ALA A 36 -2.26 -5.27 20.03
N GLY A 37 -2.80 -6.04 20.98
CA GLY A 37 -2.46 -5.90 22.40
C GLY A 37 -0.98 -6.21 22.69
N HIS A 38 -0.43 -7.23 22.04
CA HIS A 38 1.00 -7.57 22.14
C HIS A 38 1.89 -6.43 21.65
N TYR A 39 1.59 -5.87 20.47
CA TYR A 39 2.37 -4.76 19.91
C TYR A 39 2.21 -3.46 20.69
N ASP A 40 1.06 -3.23 21.34
CA ASP A 40 0.90 -2.11 22.25
C ASP A 40 1.79 -2.26 23.49
N ALA A 41 1.84 -3.45 24.09
CA ALA A 41 2.71 -3.75 25.21
C ALA A 41 4.21 -3.62 24.88
N LEU A 42 4.61 -3.98 23.65
CA LEU A 42 5.99 -3.84 23.18
C LEU A 42 6.47 -2.39 23.07
N LYS A 43 5.57 -1.40 22.98
CA LYS A 43 5.97 0.01 22.96
C LYS A 43 6.72 0.38 24.23
N THR A 44 6.28 -0.12 25.38
CA THR A 44 6.96 0.09 26.67
C THR A 44 8.37 -0.49 26.67
N LEU A 45 8.54 -1.70 26.11
CA LEU A 45 9.86 -2.30 25.97
C LEU A 45 10.77 -1.46 25.05
N ALA A 46 10.23 -0.92 23.95
CA ALA A 46 10.99 -0.05 23.06
C ALA A 46 11.48 1.20 23.76
N THR A 47 10.60 1.88 24.50
CA THR A 47 10.98 3.05 25.30
C THR A 47 12.08 2.70 26.30
N ALA A 48 11.94 1.58 27.04
CA ALA A 48 12.96 1.15 27.99
C ALA A 48 14.32 0.87 27.33
N LYS A 49 14.34 0.22 26.16
CA LYS A 49 15.59 -0.05 25.42
C LYS A 49 16.25 1.22 24.89
N MET A 50 15.45 2.21 24.52
CA MET A 50 15.93 3.53 24.10
C MET A 50 16.56 4.29 25.28
N GLU A 51 15.94 4.20 26.47
CA GLU A 51 16.47 4.76 27.72
C GLU A 51 17.79 4.11 28.13
N GLU A 52 17.87 2.77 28.10
CA GLU A 52 19.10 2.02 28.40
C GLU A 52 20.25 2.40 27.47
N SER A 53 19.94 2.72 26.21
CA SER A 53 20.90 3.16 25.20
C SER A 53 21.33 4.63 25.38
N GLY A 54 20.78 5.34 26.37
CA GLY A 54 21.08 6.75 26.64
C GLY A 54 20.48 7.71 25.62
N THR A 55 19.53 7.25 24.80
CA THR A 55 19.01 7.97 23.65
C THR A 55 17.51 8.10 23.72
N PHE A 56 17.02 9.24 24.20
CA PHE A 56 15.67 9.67 23.86
C PHE A 56 15.67 10.22 22.44
N PRO A 57 14.78 9.78 21.55
CA PRO A 57 14.61 10.47 20.29
C PRO A 57 14.12 11.86 20.67
N SER A 58 14.92 12.88 20.34
CA SER A 58 14.41 14.24 20.38
C SER A 58 13.08 14.27 19.61
N PRO A 59 12.10 15.11 19.99
CA PRO A 59 10.82 15.20 19.28
C PRO A 59 10.98 15.39 17.76
N LYS A 60 12.12 15.96 17.33
CA LYS A 60 12.50 16.09 15.92
C LYS A 60 12.75 14.73 15.25
N VAL A 61 13.50 13.84 15.89
CA VAL A 61 13.83 12.51 15.37
C VAL A 61 12.59 11.64 15.27
N GLU A 62 11.74 11.67 16.29
CA GLU A 62 10.47 10.94 16.27
C GLU A 62 9.58 11.42 15.11
N LYS A 63 9.45 12.74 14.93
CA LYS A 63 8.67 13.32 13.83
C LYS A 63 9.23 12.96 12.45
N GLU A 64 10.56 12.95 12.31
CA GLU A 64 11.23 12.52 11.08
C GLU A 64 10.94 11.06 10.76
N LEU A 65 11.15 10.16 11.73
CA LEU A 65 10.88 8.73 11.57
C LEU A 65 9.40 8.45 11.29
N MET A 66 8.49 9.15 11.97
CA MET A 66 7.06 9.02 11.72
C MET A 66 6.71 9.47 10.29
N ARG A 67 7.30 10.56 9.81
CA ARG A 67 7.11 11.01 8.42
C ARG A 67 7.64 9.97 7.43
N SER A 68 8.85 9.46 7.63
CA SER A 68 9.44 8.44 6.77
C SER A 68 8.64 7.13 6.78
N ALA A 69 8.09 6.72 7.92
CA ALA A 69 7.23 5.54 8.03
C ALA A 69 5.93 5.72 7.23
N LEU A 70 5.28 6.88 7.33
CA LEU A 70 4.08 7.20 6.56
C LEU A 70 4.36 7.28 5.05
N GLU A 71 5.49 7.85 4.65
CA GLU A 71 5.94 7.86 3.25
C GLU A 71 6.13 6.42 2.74
N LEU A 72 6.77 5.55 3.52
CA LEU A 72 7.00 4.14 3.15
C LEU A 72 5.68 3.36 3.04
N MET A 73 4.74 3.59 3.96
CA MET A 73 3.38 3.03 3.90
C MET A 73 2.68 3.42 2.59
N SER A 74 2.70 4.71 2.25
CA SER A 74 2.09 5.21 1.02
C SER A 74 2.75 4.63 -0.24
N VAL A 75 4.08 4.53 -0.26
CA VAL A 75 4.81 3.89 -1.37
C VAL A 75 4.39 2.42 -1.53
N TYR A 76 4.25 1.68 -0.43
CA TYR A 76 3.78 0.29 -0.47
C TYR A 76 2.36 0.19 -1.05
N GLU A 77 1.42 1.03 -0.61
CA GLU A 77 0.04 1.02 -1.14
C GLU A 77 -0.02 1.34 -2.63
N HIS A 78 0.73 2.34 -3.08
CA HIS A 78 0.81 2.69 -4.50
C HIS A 78 1.42 1.55 -5.31
N TYR A 79 2.47 0.89 -4.79
CA TYR A 79 3.08 -0.26 -5.44
C TYR A 79 2.11 -1.44 -5.58
N VAL A 80 1.38 -1.78 -4.51
CA VAL A 80 0.37 -2.85 -4.53
C VAL A 80 -0.75 -2.51 -5.50
N SER A 81 -1.24 -1.27 -5.48
CA SER A 81 -2.30 -0.80 -6.37
C SER A 81 -1.88 -0.86 -7.84
N LEU A 82 -0.65 -0.45 -8.15
CA LEU A 82 -0.10 -0.55 -9.50
C LEU A 82 0.02 -2.01 -9.95
N CYS A 83 0.53 -2.90 -9.10
CA CYS A 83 0.64 -4.31 -9.45
C CYS A 83 -0.73 -4.96 -9.70
N ARG A 84 -1.73 -4.62 -8.89
CA ARG A 84 -3.12 -5.07 -9.07
C ARG A 84 -3.70 -4.56 -10.40
N LEU A 85 -3.47 -3.30 -10.73
CA LEU A 85 -3.87 -2.73 -12.02
C LEU A 85 -3.20 -3.45 -13.20
N LEU A 86 -1.89 -3.68 -13.13
CA LEU A 86 -1.16 -4.39 -14.19
C LEU A 86 -1.66 -5.82 -14.36
N THR A 87 -1.97 -6.51 -13.26
CA THR A 87 -2.56 -7.86 -13.27
C THR A 87 -3.91 -7.84 -13.97
N ALA A 88 -4.80 -6.92 -13.59
CA ALA A 88 -6.11 -6.75 -14.22
C ALA A 88 -6.02 -6.46 -15.72
N LEU A 89 -5.05 -5.65 -16.16
CA LEU A 89 -4.84 -5.35 -17.58
C LEU A 89 -4.33 -6.56 -18.38
N GLN A 90 -3.63 -7.50 -17.73
CA GLN A 90 -3.10 -8.71 -18.38
C GLN A 90 -4.15 -9.82 -18.51
N GLU A 91 -5.17 -9.86 -17.65
CA GLU A 91 -6.20 -10.90 -17.63
C GLU A 91 -7.09 -10.91 -18.89
N GLY A 92 -7.08 -9.84 -19.70
CA GLY A 92 -7.83 -9.75 -20.97
C GLY A 92 -9.35 -9.69 -20.81
N SER A 93 -9.89 -10.09 -19.65
CA SER A 93 -11.25 -9.85 -19.24
C SER A 93 -11.44 -8.37 -18.91
N ARG A 94 -12.59 -7.80 -19.29
CA ARG A 94 -12.95 -6.41 -18.90
C ARG A 94 -13.30 -6.28 -17.41
N ILE A 95 -13.28 -7.38 -16.67
CA ILE A 95 -13.65 -7.48 -15.25
C ILE A 95 -12.52 -8.26 -14.54
N PRO A 96 -11.76 -7.62 -13.64
CA PRO A 96 -10.70 -8.29 -12.91
C PRO A 96 -11.27 -9.30 -11.92
N ASP A 97 -10.64 -10.48 -11.83
CA ASP A 97 -10.99 -11.46 -10.80
C ASP A 97 -10.34 -11.07 -9.47
N LEU A 98 -11.11 -10.34 -8.65
CA LEU A 98 -10.70 -9.88 -7.33
C LEU A 98 -10.47 -11.02 -6.33
N SER A 99 -10.92 -12.24 -6.61
CA SER A 99 -10.71 -13.42 -5.77
C SER A 99 -9.43 -14.18 -6.12
N SER A 100 -8.81 -13.86 -7.26
CA SER A 100 -7.63 -14.58 -7.74
C SER A 100 -6.43 -14.40 -6.81
N ALA A 101 -5.60 -15.45 -6.72
CA ALA A 101 -4.33 -15.40 -6.01
C ALA A 101 -3.36 -14.38 -6.63
N ALA A 102 -3.46 -14.12 -7.94
CA ALA A 102 -2.64 -13.12 -8.62
C ALA A 102 -2.94 -11.70 -8.13
N TYR A 103 -4.23 -11.38 -7.92
CA TYR A 103 -4.67 -10.07 -7.43
C TYR A 103 -4.38 -9.87 -5.93
N ASN A 104 -4.44 -10.94 -5.14
CA ASN A 104 -4.28 -10.92 -3.68
C ASN A 104 -2.91 -11.37 -3.18
N ARG A 105 -1.91 -11.47 -4.06
CA ARG A 105 -0.56 -11.96 -3.70
C ARG A 105 0.21 -11.10 -2.69
N PHE A 106 -0.19 -9.85 -2.50
CA PHE A 106 0.47 -8.93 -1.57
C PHE A 106 -0.30 -8.83 -0.26
N SER A 107 0.41 -8.92 0.86
CA SER A 107 -0.20 -8.74 2.18
C SER A 107 -0.87 -7.37 2.31
N PRO A 108 -2.02 -7.29 2.98
CA PRO A 108 -2.69 -6.02 3.24
C PRO A 108 -1.85 -5.13 4.17
N ILE A 109 -2.09 -3.82 4.11
CA ILE A 109 -1.27 -2.83 4.81
C ILE A 109 -1.19 -3.07 6.32
N TYR A 110 -2.28 -3.53 6.95
CA TYR A 110 -2.31 -3.78 8.39
C TYR A 110 -1.41 -4.94 8.83
N GLU A 111 -1.01 -5.84 7.91
CA GLU A 111 -0.04 -6.91 8.20
C GLU A 111 1.39 -6.41 8.04
N MET A 112 1.62 -5.56 7.04
CA MET A 112 2.94 -4.99 6.75
C MET A 112 3.33 -3.87 7.73
N PHE A 113 2.35 -3.08 8.17
CA PHE A 113 2.52 -1.93 9.06
C PHE A 113 1.50 -2.01 10.22
N PRO A 114 1.64 -3.00 11.11
CA PRO A 114 0.63 -3.30 12.12
C PRO A 114 0.57 -2.26 13.26
N SER A 115 1.65 -1.49 13.46
CA SER A 115 1.72 -0.46 14.51
C SER A 115 2.74 0.62 14.14
N LEU A 116 2.25 1.80 13.74
CA LEU A 116 3.10 2.94 13.38
C LEU A 116 4.01 3.37 14.54
N ALA A 117 3.45 3.49 15.75
CA ALA A 117 4.21 3.91 16.92
C ALA A 117 5.33 2.92 17.26
N LEU A 118 5.05 1.61 17.22
CA LEU A 118 6.07 0.60 17.50
C LEU A 118 7.18 0.63 16.43
N LEU A 119 6.84 0.81 15.15
CA LEU A 119 7.84 0.99 14.08
C LEU A 119 8.79 2.15 14.38
N VAL A 120 8.23 3.29 14.77
CA VAL A 120 9.01 4.50 15.08
C VAL A 120 9.94 4.27 16.26
N TYR A 121 9.44 3.69 17.36
CA TYR A 121 10.27 3.44 18.54
C TYR A 121 11.35 2.37 18.29
N MET A 122 11.02 1.29 17.60
CA MET A 122 12.01 0.29 17.19
C MET A 122 13.08 0.90 16.28
N ALA A 123 12.68 1.74 15.32
CA ALA A 123 13.63 2.40 14.41
C ALA A 123 14.52 3.41 15.15
N ALA A 124 13.96 4.14 16.13
CA ALA A 124 14.73 5.06 16.96
C ALA A 124 15.78 4.32 17.79
N HIS A 125 15.41 3.20 18.43
CA HIS A 125 16.34 2.32 19.12
C HIS A 125 17.44 1.81 18.18
N LEU A 126 17.06 1.20 17.06
CA LEU A 126 17.98 0.61 16.09
C LEU A 126 18.95 1.63 15.47
N LYS A 127 18.56 2.90 15.35
CA LYS A 127 19.45 3.97 14.85
C LYS A 127 20.65 4.23 15.77
N CYS A 128 20.57 3.82 17.02
CA CYS A 128 21.63 4.01 18.03
C CYS A 128 22.57 2.80 18.12
N GLU A 129 22.25 1.71 17.43
CA GLU A 129 23.00 0.47 17.48
C GLU A 129 24.13 0.46 16.46
N ALA A 130 25.27 -0.10 16.86
CA ALA A 130 26.41 -0.29 15.95
C ALA A 130 26.12 -1.36 14.88
N THR A 131 25.24 -2.33 15.18
CA THR A 131 24.82 -3.39 14.26
C THR A 131 23.29 -3.56 14.27
N PRO A 132 22.54 -2.61 13.66
CA PRO A 132 21.08 -2.60 13.67
C PRO A 132 20.45 -3.91 13.23
N SER A 133 20.97 -4.54 12.17
CA SER A 133 20.44 -5.80 11.64
C SER A 133 20.54 -6.97 12.63
N VAL A 134 21.62 -7.02 13.41
CA VAL A 134 21.84 -8.05 14.44
C VAL A 134 20.88 -7.84 15.61
N VAL A 135 20.69 -6.59 16.05
CA VAL A 135 19.74 -6.26 17.12
C VAL A 135 18.31 -6.51 16.67
N ALA A 136 17.96 -6.19 15.43
CA ALA A 136 16.67 -6.51 14.83
C ALA A 136 16.37 -8.01 14.91
N MET A 137 17.34 -8.86 14.53
CA MET A 137 17.18 -10.31 14.60
C MET A 137 17.11 -10.86 16.03
N ARG A 138 18.07 -10.50 16.88
CA ARG A 138 18.25 -11.14 18.19
C ARG A 138 17.27 -10.65 19.25
N LEU A 139 16.90 -9.38 19.18
CA LEU A 139 15.98 -8.75 20.11
C LEU A 139 14.60 -8.65 19.47
N TRP A 140 14.49 -7.89 18.39
CA TRP A 140 13.18 -7.44 17.93
C TRP A 140 12.32 -8.55 17.32
N VAL A 141 12.87 -9.45 16.50
CA VAL A 141 12.10 -10.59 15.98
C VAL A 141 11.59 -11.47 17.13
N VAL A 142 12.43 -11.71 18.14
CA VAL A 142 12.10 -12.57 19.28
C VAL A 142 10.99 -11.95 20.13
N HIS A 143 11.03 -10.64 20.36
CA HIS A 143 10.02 -9.93 21.14
C HIS A 143 8.74 -9.66 20.35
N ALA A 144 8.85 -9.36 19.05
CA ALA A 144 7.69 -9.18 18.18
C ALA A 144 6.91 -10.49 17.99
N PHE A 145 7.56 -11.65 18.10
CA PHE A 145 6.89 -12.94 18.06
C PHE A 145 5.97 -13.15 19.26
N LEU A 146 4.69 -13.41 19.00
CA LEU A 146 3.69 -13.68 20.03
C LEU A 146 3.70 -15.18 20.36
N ARG A 147 4.09 -15.51 21.59
CA ARG A 147 4.00 -16.86 22.15
C ARG A 147 2.59 -17.12 22.64
N THR A 148 2.04 -18.29 22.37
CA THR A 148 0.70 -18.69 22.82
C THR A 148 0.75 -19.49 24.13
N ASN A 149 1.95 -19.75 24.68
CA ASN A 149 2.23 -20.44 25.96
C ASN A 149 1.60 -21.85 26.10
N THR A 150 1.00 -22.38 25.04
CA THR A 150 0.17 -23.58 25.05
C THR A 150 0.49 -24.56 23.93
N ASP A 151 1.36 -24.18 22.99
CA ASP A 151 1.62 -24.94 21.77
C ASP A 151 3.09 -25.40 21.69
N ALA A 152 3.29 -26.71 21.56
CA ALA A 152 4.61 -27.28 21.27
C ALA A 152 5.21 -26.75 19.96
N ASN A 153 4.38 -26.17 19.09
CA ASN A 153 4.78 -25.58 17.81
C ASN A 153 5.29 -24.13 17.90
N ASP A 154 5.23 -23.45 19.05
CA ASP A 154 5.73 -22.07 19.20
C ASP A 154 7.23 -21.98 18.85
N GLY A 155 8.01 -22.99 19.27
CA GLY A 155 9.44 -23.07 18.94
C GLY A 155 9.69 -23.24 17.43
N ALA A 156 8.89 -24.06 16.75
CA ALA A 156 8.98 -24.25 15.30
C ALA A 156 8.58 -22.97 14.55
N ARG A 157 7.48 -22.32 14.94
CA ARG A 157 7.03 -21.03 14.37
C ARG A 157 8.06 -19.93 14.56
N LEU A 158 8.68 -19.82 15.74
CA LEU A 158 9.74 -18.84 15.97
C LEU A 158 10.96 -19.12 15.09
N LYS A 159 11.34 -20.39 14.95
CA LYS A 159 12.42 -20.80 14.03
C LYS A 159 12.11 -20.42 12.58
N ASP A 160 10.88 -20.66 12.12
CA ASP A 160 10.44 -20.28 10.77
C ASP A 160 10.47 -18.77 10.59
N THR A 161 9.96 -18.01 11.57
CA THR A 161 9.98 -16.54 11.60
C THR A 161 11.41 -16.01 11.46
N LEU A 162 12.36 -16.55 12.24
CA LEU A 162 13.78 -16.19 12.18
C LEU A 162 14.41 -16.55 10.83
N THR A 163 14.02 -17.68 10.24
CA THR A 163 14.52 -18.14 8.94
C THR A 163 14.04 -17.23 7.82
N VAL A 164 12.76 -16.87 7.81
CA VAL A 164 12.18 -15.92 6.85
C VAL A 164 12.87 -14.56 6.98
N PHE A 165 12.98 -14.03 8.20
CA PHE A 165 13.64 -12.75 8.43
C PHE A 165 15.10 -12.75 7.96
N SER A 166 15.86 -13.80 8.28
CA SER A 166 17.24 -13.97 7.83
C SER A 166 17.37 -14.02 6.30
N THR A 167 16.43 -14.70 5.65
CA THR A 167 16.41 -14.83 4.19
C THR A 167 16.10 -13.50 3.53
N LEU A 168 15.13 -12.75 4.06
CA LEU A 168 14.81 -11.40 3.60
C LEU A 168 15.99 -10.46 3.80
N LEU A 169 16.64 -10.48 4.96
CA LEU A 169 17.79 -9.63 5.24
C LEU A 169 18.95 -9.92 4.26
N LYS A 170 19.24 -11.20 3.98
CA LYS A 170 20.22 -11.60 2.96
C LYS A 170 19.84 -11.14 1.55
N CYS A 171 18.56 -11.14 1.22
CA CYS A 171 18.09 -10.64 -0.06
C CYS A 171 18.31 -9.12 -0.15
N VAL A 172 17.84 -8.39 0.87
CA VAL A 172 17.92 -6.94 0.94
C VAL A 172 19.37 -6.43 0.94
N SER A 173 20.31 -7.14 1.56
CA SER A 173 21.74 -6.76 1.53
C SER A 173 22.40 -6.86 0.16
N THR A 174 21.78 -7.58 -0.79
CA THR A 174 22.25 -7.64 -2.19
C THR A 174 21.63 -6.54 -3.06
N VAL A 175 20.63 -5.82 -2.55
CA VAL A 175 19.91 -4.78 -3.30
C VAL A 175 20.59 -3.43 -3.07
N LYS A 176 21.05 -2.81 -4.16
CA LYS A 176 21.45 -1.39 -4.16
C LYS A 176 20.35 -0.56 -4.80
N LEU A 177 19.78 0.38 -4.03
CA LEU A 177 18.83 1.35 -4.57
C LEU A 177 19.58 2.44 -5.32
N THR A 178 19.55 2.38 -6.65
CA THR A 178 20.01 3.50 -7.49
C THR A 178 18.81 4.33 -7.93
N PHE A 179 18.67 5.53 -7.39
CA PHE A 179 17.66 6.47 -7.82
C PHE A 179 18.11 7.20 -9.09
N ALA A 180 17.88 6.58 -10.24
CA ALA A 180 17.99 7.28 -11.52
C ALA A 180 16.64 7.89 -11.88
N ALA A 181 16.62 9.17 -12.25
CA ALA A 181 15.43 9.77 -12.86
C ALA A 181 15.04 8.91 -14.09
N PRO A 182 13.77 8.50 -14.21
CA PRO A 182 13.35 7.69 -15.34
C PRO A 182 13.57 8.50 -16.63
N LYS A 183 14.36 7.94 -17.55
CA LYS A 183 14.55 8.53 -18.88
C LYS A 183 13.31 8.27 -19.72
N VAL A 184 12.25 9.04 -19.47
CA VAL A 184 11.03 8.97 -20.29
C VAL A 184 11.27 9.82 -21.54
N LYS A 185 11.44 9.16 -22.69
CA LYS A 185 11.21 9.81 -23.98
C LYS A 185 9.69 9.98 -24.11
N VAL A 186 9.18 11.13 -23.72
CA VAL A 186 7.79 11.48 -23.95
C VAL A 186 7.64 11.80 -25.43
N ILE A 187 7.28 10.79 -26.22
CA ILE A 187 6.89 10.97 -27.62
C ILE A 187 5.38 11.24 -27.56
N ASP A 188 4.99 12.49 -27.78
CA ASP A 188 3.62 13.04 -27.70
C ASP A 188 2.93 12.92 -26.32
N PRO A 189 3.23 13.83 -25.37
CA PRO A 189 2.46 13.92 -24.13
C PRO A 189 1.00 14.32 -24.43
N PRO A 190 0.02 13.80 -23.65
CA PRO A 190 -1.32 14.34 -23.68
C PRO A 190 -1.30 15.86 -23.46
N SER A 191 -2.12 16.60 -24.21
CA SER A 191 -2.06 18.06 -24.28
C SER A 191 -2.16 18.81 -22.95
N TYR A 192 -2.70 18.18 -21.91
CA TYR A 192 -2.76 18.73 -20.55
C TYR A 192 -1.39 18.79 -19.84
N PHE A 193 -0.44 17.96 -20.25
CA PHE A 193 0.93 17.95 -19.76
C PHE A 193 1.85 18.92 -20.52
N LEU A 194 1.38 19.49 -21.62
CA LEU A 194 2.11 20.56 -22.31
C LEU A 194 2.13 21.84 -21.46
N PRO A 195 3.20 22.65 -21.56
CA PRO A 195 3.21 24.04 -21.08
C PRO A 195 1.98 24.81 -21.54
N LYS A 196 1.47 25.75 -20.71
CA LYS A 196 0.16 26.41 -20.94
C LYS A 196 0.05 27.11 -22.30
N ASN A 197 1.17 27.58 -22.84
CA ASN A 197 1.36 28.20 -24.16
C ASN A 197 1.37 27.22 -25.33
N GLU A 198 1.64 25.93 -25.09
CA GLU A 198 1.70 24.86 -26.09
C GLU A 198 0.43 24.00 -26.10
N ARG A 199 -0.48 24.20 -25.12
CA ARG A 199 -1.77 23.51 -25.11
C ARG A 199 -2.61 23.98 -26.29
N PRO A 200 -3.24 23.08 -27.05
CA PRO A 200 -4.25 23.46 -28.01
C PRO A 200 -5.31 24.29 -27.27
N LEU A 201 -5.60 25.49 -27.78
CA LEU A 201 -6.72 26.29 -27.32
C LEU A 201 -7.94 25.37 -27.26
N ARG A 202 -8.57 25.28 -26.08
CA ARG A 202 -9.84 24.57 -25.92
C ARG A 202 -10.74 25.10 -27.03
N ARG A 203 -10.98 24.30 -28.08
CA ARG A 203 -12.13 24.52 -28.94
C ARG A 203 -13.29 24.46 -27.96
N SER A 204 -13.91 25.61 -27.74
CA SER A 204 -15.20 25.69 -27.08
C SER A 204 -16.02 24.58 -27.70
N HIS A 205 -16.33 23.55 -26.91
CA HIS A 205 -17.35 22.60 -27.31
C HIS A 205 -18.59 23.48 -27.47
N ALA A 206 -18.91 23.82 -28.72
CA ALA A 206 -20.26 24.16 -29.06
C ALA A 206 -21.06 22.95 -28.57
N HIS A 207 -21.83 23.13 -27.50
CA HIS A 207 -22.90 22.21 -27.21
C HIS A 207 -23.65 22.02 -28.53
N PRO A 208 -23.91 20.77 -28.96
CA PRO A 208 -24.95 20.57 -29.94
C PRO A 208 -26.24 21.02 -29.25
N ARG A 209 -26.65 22.26 -29.53
CA ARG A 209 -28.05 22.66 -29.41
C ARG A 209 -28.83 21.66 -30.24
N ASP A 210 -29.81 21.04 -29.60
CA ASP A 210 -31.06 20.57 -30.18
C ASP A 210 -31.03 20.37 -31.70
N ASN A 211 -30.62 19.18 -32.13
CA ASN A 211 -31.18 18.64 -33.36
C ASN A 211 -32.61 18.22 -33.01
N GLU A 212 -33.52 19.18 -33.12
CA GLU A 212 -34.94 18.92 -33.35
C GLU A 212 -35.05 17.87 -34.46
N VAL A 213 -35.60 16.71 -34.11
CA VAL A 213 -36.07 15.74 -35.10
C VAL A 213 -37.25 16.41 -35.82
N PRO A 214 -37.23 16.61 -37.16
CA PRO A 214 -38.41 17.04 -37.85
C PRO A 214 -39.45 15.92 -37.80
N LEU A 215 -40.53 16.13 -37.04
CA LEU A 215 -41.73 15.31 -37.13
C LEU A 215 -42.25 15.43 -38.56
N LYS A 216 -42.17 14.33 -39.30
CA LYS A 216 -42.69 14.17 -40.66
C LYS A 216 -44.18 14.56 -40.68
N PRO A 217 -44.63 15.49 -41.54
CA PRO A 217 -46.06 15.71 -41.74
C PRO A 217 -46.62 14.54 -42.54
N ARG A 218 -47.64 13.87 -42.02
CA ARG A 218 -48.40 12.86 -42.74
C ARG A 218 -49.74 13.48 -43.13
N ASP A 219 -49.79 14.06 -44.32
CA ASP A 219 -51.02 14.57 -44.91
C ASP A 219 -51.85 13.45 -45.54
N ASN A 220 -53.16 13.69 -45.46
CA ASN A 220 -54.31 12.81 -45.68
C ASN A 220 -54.60 12.49 -47.15
N SER A 221 -55.30 11.37 -47.40
CA SER A 221 -56.48 11.30 -48.29
C SER A 221 -57.17 9.92 -48.13
N VAL A 222 -58.27 9.80 -47.38
CA VAL A 222 -59.70 9.98 -47.72
C VAL A 222 -60.35 8.79 -48.45
N ALA A 223 -61.53 8.43 -47.92
CA ALA A 223 -62.68 7.65 -48.42
C ALA A 223 -62.84 6.27 -47.76
N ALA A 224 -63.99 5.85 -47.20
CA ALA A 224 -65.31 6.46 -47.02
C ALA A 224 -66.17 5.56 -46.07
N VAL A 225 -67.04 6.19 -45.25
CA VAL A 225 -68.48 5.85 -44.96
C VAL A 225 -68.76 4.47 -44.29
N MET A 226 -69.53 4.30 -43.19
CA MET A 226 -70.89 4.76 -42.86
C MET A 226 -71.28 4.44 -41.38
N GLN A 227 -72.11 5.31 -40.75
CA GLN A 227 -73.26 5.10 -39.80
C GLN A 227 -73.20 4.00 -38.70
N SER A 228 -73.75 4.08 -37.48
CA SER A 228 -74.68 4.93 -36.70
C SER A 228 -74.68 4.33 -35.26
N GLY A 229 -74.69 5.06 -34.15
CA GLY A 229 -75.93 5.47 -33.44
C GLY A 229 -75.98 4.91 -32.00
N GLY A 230 -76.30 5.78 -31.02
CA GLY A 230 -76.84 5.50 -29.66
C GLY A 230 -75.96 4.74 -28.66
N GLU A 231 -76.05 4.86 -27.34
CA GLU A 231 -76.75 5.75 -26.42
C GLU A 231 -76.15 5.46 -25.02
N ARG A 232 -76.31 6.40 -24.09
CA ARG A 232 -75.94 6.24 -22.68
C ARG A 232 -76.81 5.18 -22.00
N SER A 233 -76.24 4.46 -21.05
CA SER A 233 -76.87 4.11 -19.77
C SER A 233 -75.78 3.93 -18.71
#